data_AF-A0A8D0A8A8-F1
#
_entry.id   AF-A0A8D0A8A8-F1
#
_cell.length_a   1.000
_cell.length_b   1.000
_cell.length_c   1.000
_cell.angle_alpha   90.00
_cell.angle_beta   90.00
_cell.angle_gamma   90.00
#
_symmetry.space_group_name_H-M   'P 1'
#
loop_
_entity.id
_entity.type
_entity.pdbx_description
1 polymer ?
#
loop_
_entity_poly.entity_id
_entity_poly.type
_entity_poly.pdbx_seq_one_letter_code
_entity_poly.pdbx_strand_id
1 'polypeptide(L)'
;LPFPRLLRMSNRSFLAFIFFFSMSTTCLYFIYVAPGIANTYFFMVQAQGIMLRDNVRTIGQMIRLYTNKNSTLNGTDYPDGSNSSEYLVQPTTYLPENFTYAQNLPCPQRLPSMKGLMEVNMTEIPMEEIELQFSKFFDMEFGGHWKPKDCKPRWKVAILIPFRNRHEHLPILFQHLIPMLQRQRLQFAFYVIEQSGSQPFNRAMLFNVGFLEAMKDLDWDCLIFHDVDHIPENDRNYYGCGQMPRHFAAKLDKYMYILPYSEFFGGVSGLTVEQFRKINGFPNAFWGWGGEDDDLWNRVHYAGLNVTRPDGEIGKYKSIPHHHRGEVQFLGRYKLLRYSKERQHLDGLNNLHYSPHISLSSLYKNVTVELSPELAPIIDY
;
A
#
# COMPACT_ATOMS: atom_id res chain seq x y z
N LEU A 1 22.82 -56.23 -33.96
CA LEU A 1 22.38 -55.15 -33.05
C LEU A 1 23.54 -54.19 -32.81
N PRO A 2 23.63 -53.05 -33.53
CA PRO A 2 24.58 -51.98 -33.20
C PRO A 2 23.94 -50.93 -32.28
N PHE A 3 24.67 -50.46 -31.28
CA PHE A 3 24.25 -49.37 -30.38
C PHE A 3 24.14 -48.03 -31.14
N PRO A 4 23.21 -47.13 -30.75
CA PRO A 4 23.12 -45.79 -31.33
C PRO A 4 24.33 -44.94 -30.91
N ARG A 5 24.93 -44.24 -31.88
CA ARG A 5 26.05 -43.32 -31.65
C ARG A 5 25.58 -42.12 -30.84
N LEU A 6 26.25 -41.84 -29.71
CA LEU A 6 26.11 -40.55 -29.03
C LEU A 6 26.43 -39.40 -30.00
N LEU A 7 25.56 -38.39 -30.02
CA LEU A 7 25.69 -37.17 -30.83
C LEU A 7 26.91 -36.36 -30.35
N ARG A 8 28.07 -36.61 -30.95
CA ARG A 8 29.28 -35.82 -30.74
C ARG A 8 29.15 -34.47 -31.44
N MET A 9 28.47 -33.53 -30.79
CA MET A 9 28.37 -32.14 -31.26
C MET A 9 29.77 -31.54 -31.41
N SER A 10 30.00 -30.84 -32.52
CA SER A 10 31.24 -30.08 -32.73
C SER A 10 31.34 -28.93 -31.72
N ASN A 11 32.54 -28.68 -31.17
CA ASN A 11 32.77 -27.53 -30.28
C ASN A 11 32.33 -26.20 -30.92
N ARG A 12 32.42 -26.06 -32.26
CA ARG A 12 31.91 -24.87 -32.97
C ARG A 12 30.38 -24.76 -32.92
N SER A 13 29.66 -25.88 -33.05
CA SER A 13 28.20 -25.92 -32.93
C SER A 13 27.74 -25.66 -31.49
N PHE A 14 28.48 -26.15 -30.50
CA PHE A 14 28.20 -25.88 -29.09
C PHE A 14 28.47 -24.41 -28.71
N LEU A 15 29.58 -23.83 -29.18
CA LEU A 15 29.86 -22.38 -29.03
C LEU A 15 28.80 -21.52 -29.72
N ALA A 16 28.36 -21.88 -30.94
CA ALA A 16 27.28 -21.19 -31.63
C ALA A 16 25.96 -21.29 -30.84
N PHE A 17 25.63 -22.46 -30.28
CA PHE A 17 24.45 -22.65 -29.44
C PHE A 17 24.51 -21.77 -28.18
N ILE A 18 25.64 -21.73 -27.46
CA ILE A 18 25.83 -20.85 -26.30
C ILE A 18 25.69 -19.37 -26.70
N PHE A 19 26.26 -18.96 -27.84
CA PHE A 19 26.15 -17.60 -28.34
C PHE A 19 24.70 -17.21 -28.64
N PHE A 20 23.97 -18.03 -29.40
CA PHE A 20 22.56 -17.76 -29.69
C PHE A 20 21.65 -17.86 -28.45
N PHE A 21 21.95 -18.76 -27.52
CA PHE A 21 21.22 -18.84 -26.24
C PHE A 21 21.46 -17.59 -25.39
N SER A 22 22.70 -17.14 -25.26
CA SER A 22 23.07 -15.91 -24.54
C SER A 22 22.47 -14.65 -25.19
N MET A 23 22.49 -14.57 -26.53
CA MET A 23 21.85 -13.48 -27.26
C MET A 23 20.32 -13.50 -27.10
N SER A 24 19.71 -14.69 -27.05
CA SER A 24 18.28 -14.87 -26.77
C SER A 24 17.92 -14.44 -25.35
N THR A 25 18.62 -14.91 -24.31
CA THR A 25 18.36 -14.51 -22.92
C THR A 25 18.61 -13.02 -22.69
N THR A 26 19.61 -12.44 -23.33
CA THR A 26 19.86 -10.99 -23.31
C THR A 26 18.73 -10.22 -24.00
N CYS A 27 18.25 -10.69 -25.15
CA CYS A 27 17.11 -10.08 -25.85
C CYS A 27 15.81 -10.18 -25.01
N LEU A 28 15.54 -11.34 -24.39
CA LEU A 28 14.44 -11.52 -23.46
C LEU A 28 14.57 -10.60 -22.24
N TYR A 29 15.77 -10.39 -21.70
CA TYR A 29 16.00 -9.42 -20.62
C TYR A 29 15.67 -7.99 -21.09
N PHE A 30 16.08 -7.58 -22.29
CA PHE A 30 15.75 -6.25 -22.82
C PHE A 30 14.27 -6.06 -23.21
N ILE A 31 13.55 -7.14 -23.56
CA ILE A 31 12.12 -7.09 -23.88
C ILE A 31 11.24 -7.13 -22.61
N TYR A 32 11.60 -7.95 -21.61
CA TYR A 32 10.73 -8.25 -20.47
C TYR A 32 11.17 -7.64 -19.12
N VAL A 33 12.44 -7.28 -18.95
CA VAL A 33 13.00 -6.82 -17.66
C VAL A 33 13.45 -5.36 -17.74
N ALA A 34 14.25 -5.00 -18.73
CA ALA A 34 14.77 -3.65 -18.89
C ALA A 34 13.69 -2.54 -18.96
N PRO A 35 12.51 -2.74 -19.59
CA PRO A 35 11.48 -1.70 -19.63
C PRO A 35 10.87 -1.42 -18.24
N GLY A 36 10.76 -2.43 -17.37
CA GLY A 36 10.27 -2.24 -16.00
C GLY A 36 11.25 -1.42 -15.15
N ILE A 37 12.55 -1.72 -15.27
CA ILE A 37 13.62 -0.97 -14.60
C ILE A 37 13.68 0.47 -15.15
N ALA A 38 13.72 0.63 -16.48
CA ALA A 38 13.75 1.94 -17.14
C ALA A 38 12.54 2.80 -16.79
N ASN A 39 11.32 2.22 -16.76
CA ASN A 39 10.11 2.91 -16.31
C ASN A 39 10.24 3.36 -14.85
N THR A 40 10.78 2.52 -13.96
CA THR A 40 10.94 2.87 -12.54
C THR A 40 11.89 4.06 -12.36
N TYR A 41 13.05 4.06 -13.04
CA TYR A 41 13.96 5.20 -13.07
C TYR A 41 13.32 6.44 -13.73
N PHE A 42 12.54 6.26 -14.80
CA PHE A 42 11.87 7.36 -15.50
C PHE A 42 10.79 8.03 -14.65
N PHE A 43 9.97 7.25 -13.92
CA PHE A 43 9.03 7.79 -12.93
C PHE A 43 9.75 8.57 -11.84
N MET A 44 10.89 8.07 -11.33
CA MET A 44 11.72 8.78 -10.35
C MET A 44 12.24 10.12 -10.89
N VAL A 45 12.76 10.15 -12.12
CA VAL A 45 13.29 11.36 -12.78
C VAL A 45 12.18 12.35 -13.13
N GLN A 46 10.99 11.88 -13.55
CA GLN A 46 9.85 12.75 -13.84
C GLN A 46 9.26 13.38 -12.58
N ALA A 47 9.12 12.61 -11.50
CA ALA A 47 8.68 13.14 -10.20
C ALA A 47 9.66 14.20 -9.68
N GLN A 48 10.97 13.96 -9.77
CA GLN A 48 12.01 14.97 -9.48
C GLN A 48 11.91 16.21 -10.38
N GLY A 49 11.56 16.05 -11.66
CA GLY A 49 11.36 17.17 -12.60
C GLY A 49 10.14 18.04 -12.28
N ILE A 50 9.04 17.42 -11.84
CA ILE A 50 7.82 18.13 -11.39
C ILE A 50 8.12 18.86 -10.07
N MET A 51 8.74 18.18 -9.10
CA MET A 51 9.22 18.75 -7.84
C MET A 51 10.14 19.96 -8.05
N LEU A 52 11.08 19.91 -9.00
CA LEU A 52 11.94 21.04 -9.37
C LEU A 52 11.13 22.23 -9.88
N ARG A 53 10.13 21.98 -10.73
CA ARG A 53 9.28 23.04 -11.32
C ARG A 53 8.44 23.74 -10.25
N ASP A 54 7.85 22.99 -9.32
CA ASP A 54 7.00 23.56 -8.27
C ASP A 54 7.81 24.15 -7.11
N ASN A 55 9.01 23.62 -6.82
CA ASN A 55 9.97 24.30 -5.92
C ASN A 55 10.42 25.64 -6.51
N VAL A 56 10.77 25.73 -7.80
CA VAL A 56 11.10 27.02 -8.45
C VAL A 56 9.92 28.00 -8.39
N ARG A 57 8.69 27.52 -8.57
CA ARG A 57 7.47 28.33 -8.46
C ARG A 57 7.24 28.84 -7.04
N THR A 58 7.47 27.99 -6.03
CA THR A 58 7.34 28.30 -4.60
C THR A 58 8.44 29.24 -4.12
N ILE A 59 9.68 29.06 -4.58
CA ILE A 59 10.81 29.98 -4.35
C ILE A 59 10.51 31.34 -4.96
N GLY A 60 9.95 31.40 -6.17
CA GLY A 60 9.49 32.66 -6.78
C GLY A 60 8.42 33.39 -5.96
N GLN A 61 7.50 32.67 -5.31
CA GLN A 61 6.52 33.23 -4.39
C GLN A 61 7.16 33.69 -3.06
N MET A 62 8.07 32.90 -2.48
CA MET A 62 8.84 33.25 -1.28
C MET A 62 9.67 34.52 -1.50
N ILE A 63 10.39 34.64 -2.61
CA ILE A 63 11.16 35.85 -2.96
C ILE A 63 10.24 37.07 -3.07
N ARG A 64 9.02 36.91 -3.61
CA ARG A 64 8.01 37.98 -3.69
C ARG A 64 7.43 38.37 -2.32
N LEU A 65 7.44 37.46 -1.34
CA LEU A 65 7.05 37.73 0.04
C LEU A 65 8.19 38.39 0.84
N TYR A 66 9.43 37.95 0.65
CA TYR A 66 10.62 38.53 1.29
C TYR A 66 10.94 39.95 0.78
N THR A 67 10.79 40.22 -0.51
CA THR A 67 10.95 41.58 -1.08
C THR A 67 9.92 42.57 -0.52
N ASN A 68 8.71 42.11 -0.16
CA ASN A 68 7.73 42.94 0.54
C ASN A 68 8.03 43.07 2.05
N LYS A 69 8.57 42.05 2.71
CA LYS A 69 8.88 42.05 4.16
C LYS A 69 10.08 42.89 4.57
N ASN A 70 11.07 43.09 3.70
CA ASN A 70 12.25 43.92 3.99
C ASN A 70 11.96 45.44 4.16
N SER A 71 10.69 45.83 4.23
CA SER A 71 10.24 47.20 4.53
C SER A 71 10.08 47.50 6.03
N THR A 72 10.13 46.50 6.93
CA THR A 72 9.90 46.72 8.38
C THR A 72 10.79 45.92 9.34
N LEU A 73 11.64 46.69 10.05
CA LEU A 73 12.26 46.50 11.38
C LEU A 73 13.43 45.52 11.64
N ASN A 74 14.39 46.08 12.40
CA ASN A 74 15.60 45.49 12.99
C ASN A 74 15.31 44.79 14.34
N GLY A 75 16.24 43.96 14.84
CA GLY A 75 16.28 43.57 16.26
C GLY A 75 17.08 42.30 16.63
N THR A 76 18.40 42.41 16.63
CA THR A 76 19.37 41.94 17.66
C THR A 76 19.14 40.62 18.46
N ASP A 77 20.04 39.63 18.26
CA ASP A 77 21.01 39.01 19.20
C ASP A 77 20.57 38.53 20.63
N TYR A 78 21.18 37.55 21.32
CA TYR A 78 22.44 36.77 21.20
C TYR A 78 22.20 35.27 21.61
N PRO A 79 23.16 34.32 21.39
CA PRO A 79 23.05 32.91 21.80
C PRO A 79 23.86 32.58 23.08
N ASP A 80 23.49 31.50 23.79
CA ASP A 80 24.41 30.79 24.70
C ASP A 80 24.02 29.30 24.85
N GLY A 81 24.96 28.45 25.28
CA GLY A 81 24.83 26.99 25.30
C GLY A 81 24.82 26.35 26.69
N SER A 82 24.63 25.03 26.73
CA SER A 82 24.89 24.22 27.92
C SER A 82 25.17 22.76 27.53
N ASN A 83 26.33 22.25 27.95
CA ASN A 83 26.62 20.81 27.94
C ASN A 83 26.05 20.17 29.20
N SER A 84 25.25 19.12 29.06
CA SER A 84 24.90 18.22 30.16
C SER A 84 24.86 16.77 29.68
N SER A 85 25.91 16.02 30.03
CA SER A 85 26.01 14.59 29.77
C SER A 85 25.16 13.79 30.76
N GLU A 86 23.86 13.67 30.49
CA GLU A 86 23.00 12.70 31.17
C GLU A 86 22.58 11.59 30.20
N TYR A 87 22.90 10.34 30.56
CA TYR A 87 22.35 9.16 29.90
C TYR A 87 20.87 9.03 30.27
N LEU A 88 20.04 9.80 29.55
CA LEU A 88 18.60 9.78 29.68
C LEU A 88 18.07 8.48 29.08
N VAL A 89 17.97 7.43 29.93
CA VAL A 89 17.27 6.19 29.60
C VAL A 89 15.84 6.59 29.25
N GLN A 90 15.50 6.52 27.95
CA GLN A 90 14.16 6.85 27.50
C GLN A 90 13.16 5.93 28.21
N PRO A 91 12.12 6.46 28.89
CA PRO A 91 11.11 5.63 29.49
C PRO A 91 10.41 4.85 28.37
N THR A 92 10.45 3.51 28.46
CA THR A 92 9.81 2.65 27.46
C THR A 92 8.31 2.89 27.47
N THR A 93 7.75 3.35 26.34
CA THR A 93 6.30 3.60 26.18
C THR A 93 5.48 2.29 26.04
N TYR A 94 5.94 1.22 26.69
CA TYR A 94 5.42 -0.13 26.61
C TYR A 94 5.20 -0.62 28.04
N LEU A 95 4.08 -1.29 28.27
CA LEU A 95 3.71 -1.81 29.60
C LEU A 95 4.70 -2.90 30.08
N PRO A 96 4.66 -3.31 31.35
CA PRO A 96 5.34 -4.54 31.78
C PRO A 96 4.78 -5.77 31.06
N GLU A 97 5.60 -6.78 30.78
CA GLU A 97 5.15 -8.03 30.13
C GLU A 97 4.05 -8.75 30.93
N ASN A 98 4.08 -8.63 32.26
CA ASN A 98 3.11 -9.22 33.18
C ASN A 98 1.87 -8.35 33.43
N PHE A 99 1.59 -7.33 32.60
CA PHE A 99 0.43 -6.47 32.75
C PHE A 99 -0.88 -7.23 32.42
N THR A 100 -1.73 -7.45 33.42
CA THR A 100 -3.03 -8.08 33.25
C THR A 100 -4.07 -7.08 32.72
N TYR A 101 -4.63 -7.39 31.56
CA TYR A 101 -5.68 -6.58 30.94
C TYR A 101 -7.02 -6.81 31.66
N ALA A 102 -7.73 -5.72 31.98
CA ALA A 102 -9.13 -5.80 32.37
C ALA A 102 -10.00 -5.82 31.11
N GLN A 103 -10.86 -6.83 30.97
CA GLN A 103 -11.71 -7.05 29.79
C GLN A 103 -12.54 -5.81 29.37
N ASN A 104 -12.95 -4.99 30.34
CA ASN A 104 -13.77 -3.79 30.13
C ASN A 104 -12.97 -2.54 29.72
N LEU A 105 -11.63 -2.56 29.78
CA LEU A 105 -10.78 -1.43 29.41
C LEU A 105 -10.35 -1.49 27.94
N PRO A 106 -10.20 -0.33 27.26
CA PRO A 106 -9.66 -0.28 25.90
C PRO A 106 -8.23 -0.83 25.84
N CYS A 107 -7.95 -1.66 24.83
CA CYS A 107 -6.62 -2.19 24.59
C CYS A 107 -5.58 -1.04 24.45
N PRO A 108 -4.38 -1.18 25.06
CA PRO A 108 -3.26 -0.26 24.86
C PRO A 108 -2.82 -0.23 23.38
N GLN A 109 -2.41 0.95 22.91
CA GLN A 109 -1.94 1.14 21.53
C GLN A 109 -0.51 0.61 21.30
N ARG A 110 0.31 0.56 22.36
CA ARG A 110 1.68 0.05 22.34
C ARG A 110 1.77 -1.08 23.37
N LEU A 111 2.08 -2.27 22.89
CA LEU A 111 2.08 -3.51 23.68
C LEU A 111 3.48 -4.13 23.68
N PRO A 112 3.92 -4.77 24.78
CA PRO A 112 5.25 -5.39 24.85
C PRO A 112 5.43 -6.53 23.85
N SER A 113 4.32 -7.18 23.47
CA SER A 113 4.26 -8.18 22.41
C SER A 113 4.71 -7.66 21.03
N MET A 114 4.72 -6.33 20.81
CA MET A 114 5.16 -5.72 19.55
C MET A 114 6.70 -5.65 19.53
N LYS A 115 7.31 -6.72 19.01
CA LYS A 115 8.77 -6.96 19.05
C LYS A 115 9.57 -5.97 18.20
N GLY A 116 8.93 -5.29 17.25
CA GLY A 116 9.59 -4.44 16.28
C GLY A 116 9.82 -5.19 14.97
N LEU A 117 11.09 -5.34 14.58
CA LEU A 117 11.48 -5.98 13.33
C LEU A 117 10.89 -7.40 13.23
N MET A 118 10.25 -7.69 12.10
CA MET A 118 9.70 -8.99 11.74
C MET A 118 10.63 -9.67 10.72
N GLU A 119 10.85 -10.97 10.89
CA GLU A 119 11.37 -11.79 9.81
C GLU A 119 10.27 -11.94 8.75
N VAL A 120 10.59 -11.56 7.51
CA VAL A 120 9.68 -11.67 6.37
C VAL A 120 10.12 -12.83 5.49
N ASN A 121 9.34 -13.91 5.56
CA ASN A 121 9.47 -15.10 4.75
C ASN A 121 8.68 -14.92 3.43
N MET A 122 9.32 -15.19 2.29
CA MET A 122 8.68 -15.09 0.96
C MET A 122 8.57 -16.44 0.26
N THR A 123 8.73 -17.55 0.99
CA THR A 123 8.50 -18.89 0.45
C THR A 123 7.02 -19.08 0.14
N GLU A 124 6.72 -19.62 -1.03
CA GLU A 124 5.36 -20.00 -1.45
C GLU A 124 4.82 -21.10 -0.53
N ILE A 125 3.59 -20.92 -0.03
CA ILE A 125 2.93 -21.84 0.91
C ILE A 125 1.49 -22.03 0.41
N PRO A 126 0.96 -23.27 0.37
CA PRO A 126 -0.43 -23.51 -0.03
C PRO A 126 -1.44 -22.77 0.86
N MET A 127 -2.52 -22.27 0.27
CA MET A 127 -3.56 -21.56 1.00
C MET A 127 -4.18 -22.46 2.08
N GLU A 128 -4.35 -23.76 1.80
CA GLU A 128 -4.92 -24.76 2.71
C GLU A 128 -4.10 -24.95 3.98
N GLU A 129 -2.76 -24.82 3.90
CA GLU A 129 -1.88 -24.92 5.07
C GLU A 129 -2.05 -23.71 5.99
N ILE A 130 -2.11 -22.51 5.40
CA ILE A 130 -2.38 -21.25 6.10
C ILE A 130 -3.79 -21.28 6.72
N GLU A 131 -4.83 -21.66 5.99
CA GLU A 131 -6.19 -21.79 6.54
C GLU A 131 -6.26 -22.77 7.72
N LEU A 132 -5.59 -23.93 7.61
CA LEU A 132 -5.53 -24.92 8.69
C LEU A 132 -4.78 -24.41 9.92
N GLN A 133 -3.68 -23.66 9.71
CA GLN A 133 -2.89 -23.08 10.78
C GLN A 133 -3.66 -21.97 11.52
N PHE A 134 -4.27 -21.04 10.79
CA PHE A 134 -4.93 -19.87 11.36
C PHE A 134 -6.29 -20.17 11.99
N SER A 135 -7.04 -21.15 11.46
CA SER A 135 -8.27 -21.64 12.09
C SER A 135 -8.02 -22.42 13.40
N LYS A 136 -6.90 -23.16 13.51
CA LYS A 136 -6.59 -23.99 14.70
C LYS A 136 -5.80 -23.29 15.79
N PHE A 137 -4.86 -22.41 15.45
CA PHE A 137 -3.88 -21.88 16.41
C PHE A 137 -4.00 -20.38 16.68
N PHE A 138 -4.78 -19.64 15.88
CA PHE A 138 -4.83 -18.18 15.93
C PHE A 138 -6.25 -17.61 16.12
N ASP A 139 -7.25 -18.44 16.45
CA ASP A 139 -8.61 -18.00 16.79
C ASP A 139 -9.29 -17.11 15.72
N MET A 140 -9.00 -17.30 14.42
CA MET A 140 -9.68 -16.57 13.35
C MET A 140 -11.16 -17.01 13.24
N GLU A 141 -12.07 -16.03 13.24
CA GLU A 141 -13.51 -16.22 12.97
C GLU A 141 -13.75 -16.25 11.45
N PHE A 142 -14.77 -17.00 11.01
CA PHE A 142 -15.09 -17.22 9.59
C PHE A 142 -15.34 -15.91 8.84
N GLY A 143 -14.99 -15.85 7.55
CA GLY A 143 -14.96 -14.59 6.78
C GLY A 143 -13.75 -13.70 7.11
N GLY A 144 -12.77 -14.20 7.88
CA GLY A 144 -11.53 -13.48 8.19
C GLY A 144 -11.63 -12.49 9.33
N HIS A 145 -12.62 -12.61 10.20
CA HIS A 145 -12.82 -11.72 11.33
C HIS A 145 -11.91 -12.10 12.52
N TRP A 146 -11.44 -11.11 13.28
CA TRP A 146 -10.80 -11.35 14.57
C TRP A 146 -11.01 -10.19 15.53
N LYS A 147 -11.02 -10.48 16.84
CA LYS A 147 -11.04 -9.50 17.93
C LYS A 147 -10.34 -10.05 19.17
N PRO A 148 -9.68 -9.20 19.99
CA PRO A 148 -9.14 -9.62 21.27
C PRO A 148 -10.26 -10.05 22.24
N LYS A 149 -9.98 -11.09 23.04
CA LYS A 149 -10.91 -11.65 24.06
C LYS A 149 -10.61 -11.15 25.48
N ASP A 150 -9.46 -10.49 25.67
CA ASP A 150 -8.87 -10.08 26.94
C ASP A 150 -8.91 -8.57 27.21
N CYS A 151 -9.21 -7.75 26.19
CA CYS A 151 -9.45 -6.31 26.32
C CYS A 151 -10.44 -5.83 25.25
N LYS A 152 -11.08 -4.68 25.48
CA LYS A 152 -11.97 -4.07 24.48
C LYS A 152 -11.12 -3.50 23.33
N PRO A 153 -11.28 -3.93 22.07
CA PRO A 153 -10.50 -3.41 20.94
C PRO A 153 -10.69 -1.89 20.83
N ARG A 154 -9.59 -1.16 20.62
CA ARG A 154 -9.61 0.29 20.50
C ARG A 154 -10.14 0.75 19.14
N TRP A 155 -9.91 -0.06 18.10
CA TRP A 155 -10.25 0.23 16.71
C TRP A 155 -10.79 -1.02 16.03
N LYS A 156 -11.83 -0.83 15.22
CA LYS A 156 -12.34 -1.75 14.20
C LYS A 156 -11.75 -1.34 12.85
N VAL A 157 -11.00 -2.24 12.21
CA VAL A 157 -10.24 -1.96 10.97
C VAL A 157 -10.65 -2.91 9.85
N ALA A 158 -11.20 -2.39 8.75
CA ALA A 158 -11.41 -3.16 7.53
C ALA A 158 -10.13 -3.13 6.68
N ILE A 159 -9.60 -4.30 6.31
CA ILE A 159 -8.42 -4.41 5.45
C ILE A 159 -8.87 -4.84 4.07
N LEU A 160 -8.74 -3.93 3.11
CA LEU A 160 -9.17 -4.09 1.73
C LEU A 160 -7.98 -4.43 0.85
N ILE A 161 -8.06 -5.54 0.13
CA ILE A 161 -7.00 -6.08 -0.72
C ILE A 161 -7.53 -6.18 -2.16
N PRO A 162 -7.10 -5.33 -3.10
CA PRO A 162 -7.54 -5.38 -4.49
C PRO A 162 -6.78 -6.50 -5.20
N PHE A 163 -7.49 -7.37 -5.92
CA PHE A 163 -6.95 -8.66 -6.30
C PHE A 163 -7.32 -9.08 -7.72
N ARG A 164 -6.39 -9.74 -8.42
CA ARG A 164 -6.65 -10.50 -9.66
C ARG A 164 -5.46 -11.41 -9.98
N ASN A 165 -5.67 -12.73 -10.07
CA ASN A 165 -4.66 -13.71 -10.48
C ASN A 165 -3.36 -13.65 -9.66
N ARG A 166 -3.46 -13.51 -8.33
CA ARG A 166 -2.32 -13.41 -7.38
C ARG A 166 -2.39 -14.43 -6.24
N HIS A 167 -2.92 -15.62 -6.51
CA HIS A 167 -3.28 -16.57 -5.44
C HIS A 167 -2.09 -16.93 -4.55
N GLU A 168 -0.87 -17.10 -5.10
CA GLU A 168 0.35 -17.38 -4.33
C GLU A 168 0.78 -16.26 -3.36
N HIS A 169 0.33 -15.01 -3.59
CA HIS A 169 0.69 -13.87 -2.73
C HIS A 169 -0.17 -13.81 -1.46
N LEU A 170 -1.41 -14.29 -1.49
CA LEU A 170 -2.34 -14.22 -0.34
C LEU A 170 -1.86 -15.05 0.87
N PRO A 171 -1.39 -16.31 0.71
CA PRO A 171 -0.80 -17.09 1.81
C PRO A 171 0.37 -16.36 2.49
N ILE A 172 1.29 -15.80 1.69
CA ILE A 172 2.45 -15.03 2.17
C ILE A 172 1.96 -13.79 2.95
N LEU A 173 0.98 -13.05 2.43
CA LEU A 173 0.41 -11.90 3.11
C LEU A 173 -0.21 -12.28 4.47
N PHE A 174 -1.09 -13.28 4.49
CA PHE A 174 -1.80 -13.69 5.70
C PHE A 174 -0.86 -14.24 6.78
N GLN A 175 0.17 -15.00 6.39
CA GLN A 175 1.18 -15.54 7.31
C GLN A 175 1.86 -14.43 8.15
N HIS A 176 2.10 -13.26 7.57
CA HIS A 176 2.76 -12.14 8.25
C HIS A 176 1.77 -11.19 8.91
N LEU A 177 0.67 -10.89 8.21
CA LEU A 177 -0.24 -9.82 8.59
C LEU A 177 -1.21 -10.26 9.70
N ILE A 178 -1.71 -11.51 9.71
CA ILE A 178 -2.59 -11.98 10.80
C ILE A 178 -1.87 -11.90 12.16
N PRO A 179 -0.69 -12.52 12.38
CA PRO A 179 -0.02 -12.46 13.67
C PRO A 179 0.34 -11.03 14.09
N MET A 180 0.68 -10.16 13.13
CA MET A 180 0.97 -8.74 13.39
C MET A 180 -0.25 -8.00 13.95
N LEU A 181 -1.40 -8.08 13.28
CA LEU A 181 -2.63 -7.38 13.69
C LEU A 181 -3.15 -7.88 15.04
N GLN A 182 -3.01 -9.18 15.28
CA GLN A 182 -3.35 -9.79 16.57
C GLN A 182 -2.46 -9.27 17.70
N ARG A 183 -1.15 -9.13 17.48
CA ARG A 183 -0.22 -8.49 18.44
C ARG A 183 -0.54 -7.01 18.66
N GLN A 184 -1.17 -6.34 17.69
CA GLN A 184 -1.68 -4.97 17.79
C GLN A 184 -3.07 -4.85 18.44
N ARG A 185 -3.73 -5.97 18.77
CA ARG A 185 -5.04 -6.04 19.45
C ARG A 185 -6.15 -5.21 18.77
N LEU A 186 -6.12 -5.17 17.44
CA LEU A 186 -7.16 -4.57 16.62
C LEU A 186 -8.35 -5.54 16.50
N GLN A 187 -9.57 -5.03 16.38
CA GLN A 187 -10.65 -5.81 15.77
C GLN A 187 -10.54 -5.61 14.26
N PHE A 188 -10.46 -6.67 13.47
CA PHE A 188 -10.27 -6.54 12.02
C PHE A 188 -11.03 -7.60 11.22
N ALA A 189 -11.18 -7.35 9.92
CA ALA A 189 -11.54 -8.35 8.94
C ALA A 189 -10.83 -8.10 7.60
N PHE A 190 -10.62 -9.17 6.83
CA PHE A 190 -10.04 -9.11 5.50
C PHE A 190 -11.09 -9.19 4.40
N TYR A 191 -10.99 -8.27 3.45
CA TYR A 191 -11.80 -8.20 2.25
C TYR A 191 -10.87 -8.33 1.05
N VAL A 192 -10.98 -9.43 0.31
CA VAL A 192 -10.31 -9.60 -0.98
C VAL A 192 -11.31 -9.18 -2.04
N ILE A 193 -10.99 -8.13 -2.80
CA ILE A 193 -11.87 -7.60 -3.86
C ILE A 193 -11.28 -8.01 -5.20
N GLU A 194 -11.85 -9.07 -5.76
CA GLU A 194 -11.36 -9.73 -6.96
C GLU A 194 -12.00 -9.14 -8.21
N GLN A 195 -11.18 -8.60 -9.13
CA GLN A 195 -11.67 -8.16 -10.43
C GLN A 195 -11.73 -9.34 -11.40
N SER A 196 -12.93 -9.72 -11.82
CA SER A 196 -13.15 -10.67 -12.91
C SER A 196 -13.14 -9.97 -14.28
N GLY A 197 -13.34 -10.73 -15.35
CA GLY A 197 -13.35 -10.21 -16.72
C GLY A 197 -11.97 -9.86 -17.29
N SER A 198 -11.96 -9.30 -18.50
CA SER A 198 -10.76 -9.04 -19.30
C SER A 198 -10.28 -7.58 -19.29
N GLN A 199 -11.05 -6.66 -18.70
CA GLN A 199 -10.71 -5.23 -18.66
C GLN A 199 -9.38 -4.96 -17.93
N PRO A 200 -8.71 -3.82 -18.17
CA PRO A 200 -7.54 -3.42 -17.39
C PRO A 200 -7.82 -3.42 -15.88
N PHE A 201 -6.80 -3.68 -15.06
CA PHE A 201 -6.98 -3.74 -13.61
C PHE A 201 -7.27 -2.33 -13.07
N ASN A 202 -8.33 -2.18 -12.27
CA ASN A 202 -8.76 -0.91 -11.69
C ASN A 202 -8.70 -0.96 -10.16
N ARG A 203 -7.48 -0.86 -9.64
CA ARG A 203 -7.13 -0.91 -8.21
C ARG A 203 -7.98 0.06 -7.37
N ALA A 204 -8.18 1.26 -7.87
CA ALA A 204 -8.91 2.34 -7.21
C ALA A 204 -10.40 2.04 -7.04
N MET A 205 -11.06 1.61 -8.13
CA MET A 205 -12.48 1.23 -8.12
C MET A 205 -12.74 0.00 -7.23
N LEU A 206 -11.80 -0.96 -7.18
CA LEU A 206 -11.87 -2.11 -6.26
C LEU A 206 -11.83 -1.70 -4.78
N PHE A 207 -11.07 -0.66 -4.41
CA PHE A 207 -11.12 -0.12 -3.05
C PHE A 207 -12.45 0.55 -2.71
N ASN A 208 -13.07 1.24 -3.66
CA ASN A 208 -14.42 1.80 -3.48
C ASN A 208 -15.46 0.68 -3.30
N VAL A 209 -15.41 -0.39 -4.11
CA VAL A 209 -16.23 -1.60 -3.93
C VAL A 209 -15.99 -2.23 -2.55
N GLY A 210 -14.72 -2.41 -2.16
CA GLY A 210 -14.35 -3.00 -0.88
C GLY A 210 -14.85 -2.20 0.32
N PHE A 211 -14.79 -0.87 0.24
CA PHE A 211 -15.39 0.01 1.24
C PHE A 211 -16.91 -0.21 1.35
N LEU A 212 -17.62 -0.21 0.21
CA LEU A 212 -19.07 -0.35 0.19
C LEU A 212 -19.54 -1.74 0.67
N GLU A 213 -18.78 -2.81 0.41
CA GLU A 213 -19.07 -4.14 0.98
C GLU A 213 -18.69 -4.27 2.45
N ALA A 214 -17.57 -3.70 2.89
CA ALA A 214 -17.14 -3.77 4.28
C ALA A 214 -18.11 -3.05 5.22
N MET A 215 -18.62 -1.89 4.80
CA MET A 215 -19.60 -1.11 5.58
C MET A 215 -20.99 -1.77 5.69
N LYS A 216 -21.24 -2.91 5.02
CA LYS A 216 -22.47 -3.71 5.22
C LYS A 216 -22.36 -4.69 6.38
N ASP A 217 -21.15 -5.11 6.75
CA ASP A 217 -20.93 -6.13 7.78
C ASP A 217 -20.77 -5.53 9.18
N LEU A 218 -20.10 -4.37 9.27
CA LEU A 218 -19.80 -3.70 10.54
C LEU A 218 -19.59 -2.19 10.33
N ASP A 219 -19.92 -1.40 11.36
CA ASP A 219 -19.46 -0.02 11.49
C ASP A 219 -17.94 0.00 11.74
N TRP A 220 -17.13 -0.13 10.69
CA TRP A 220 -15.67 0.00 10.78
C TRP A 220 -15.27 1.44 11.15
N ASP A 221 -14.16 1.61 11.89
CA ASP A 221 -13.67 2.95 12.28
C ASP A 221 -12.71 3.52 11.21
N CYS A 222 -11.89 2.65 10.61
CA CYS A 222 -11.01 2.98 9.50
C CYS A 222 -10.77 1.82 8.54
N LEU A 223 -10.18 2.17 7.41
CA LEU A 223 -9.88 1.32 6.27
C LEU A 223 -8.37 1.30 6.05
N ILE A 224 -7.83 0.12 5.75
CA ILE A 224 -6.46 -0.05 5.25
C ILE A 224 -6.57 -0.55 3.81
N PHE A 225 -6.06 0.24 2.88
CA PHE A 225 -5.97 -0.05 1.46
C PHE A 225 -4.62 -0.71 1.22
N HIS A 226 -4.62 -2.02 0.96
CA HIS A 226 -3.43 -2.85 1.09
C HIS A 226 -3.15 -3.63 -0.19
N ASP A 227 -2.05 -3.32 -0.87
CA ASP A 227 -1.61 -4.14 -2.01
C ASP A 227 -1.19 -5.54 -1.52
N VAL A 228 -1.53 -6.57 -2.28
CA VAL A 228 -1.36 -7.98 -1.87
C VAL A 228 0.12 -8.40 -1.77
N ASP A 229 1.02 -7.62 -2.35
CA ASP A 229 2.45 -7.91 -2.48
C ASP A 229 3.35 -7.13 -1.52
N HIS A 230 2.81 -6.29 -0.63
CA HIS A 230 3.60 -5.44 0.27
C HIS A 230 3.55 -5.93 1.72
N ILE A 231 4.61 -6.63 2.16
CA ILE A 231 4.69 -7.24 3.49
C ILE A 231 5.41 -6.31 4.49
N PRO A 232 4.78 -5.92 5.62
CA PRO A 232 5.40 -5.07 6.62
C PRO A 232 6.57 -5.78 7.33
N GLU A 233 7.69 -5.07 7.47
CA GLU A 233 8.88 -5.58 8.19
C GLU A 233 8.88 -5.23 9.68
N ASN A 234 7.84 -4.57 10.20
CA ASN A 234 7.84 -4.09 11.59
C ASN A 234 6.44 -4.10 12.22
N ASP A 235 6.25 -4.91 13.27
CA ASP A 235 4.94 -5.01 13.94
C ASP A 235 4.54 -3.78 14.75
N ARG A 236 5.46 -2.81 14.90
CA ARG A 236 5.19 -1.49 15.48
C ARG A 236 4.58 -0.51 14.47
N ASN A 237 4.44 -0.89 13.20
CA ASN A 237 3.67 -0.11 12.24
C ASN A 237 2.16 -0.33 12.49
N TYR A 238 1.62 0.45 13.41
CA TYR A 238 0.29 0.20 14.00
C TYR A 238 -0.86 0.53 13.04
N TYR A 239 -1.60 -0.49 12.57
CA TYR A 239 -2.69 -0.38 11.59
C TYR A 239 -4.02 0.16 12.17
N GLY A 240 -4.07 0.56 13.44
CA GLY A 240 -5.25 1.23 14.00
C GLY A 240 -5.40 2.68 13.51
N CYS A 241 -6.57 3.26 13.74
CA CYS A 241 -7.05 4.50 13.10
C CYS A 241 -6.37 5.81 13.57
N GLY A 242 -5.23 5.73 14.25
CA GLY A 242 -4.48 6.89 14.73
C GLY A 242 -3.62 7.53 13.65
N GLN A 243 -3.61 8.86 13.60
CA GLN A 243 -2.82 9.66 12.64
C GLN A 243 -3.26 9.46 11.18
N MET A 244 -4.53 9.14 10.93
CA MET A 244 -5.09 9.05 9.57
C MET A 244 -5.38 10.45 8.98
N PRO A 245 -5.25 10.67 7.65
CA PRO A 245 -4.79 9.71 6.63
C PRO A 245 -3.33 9.33 6.81
N ARG A 246 -3.02 8.05 6.62
CA ARG A 246 -1.70 7.49 6.93
C ARG A 246 -1.16 6.67 5.78
N HIS A 247 0.07 6.95 5.38
CA HIS A 247 0.83 6.13 4.45
C HIS A 247 1.70 5.18 5.27
N PHE A 248 1.38 3.89 5.26
CA PHE A 248 2.10 2.86 6.01
C PHE A 248 3.36 2.40 5.28
N ALA A 249 3.26 2.13 3.98
CA ALA A 249 4.33 1.63 3.11
C ALA A 249 5.37 2.69 2.67
N ALA A 250 5.73 3.60 3.57
CA ALA A 250 6.56 4.77 3.27
C ALA A 250 7.98 4.43 2.77
N LYS A 251 8.48 3.21 3.00
CA LYS A 251 9.78 2.72 2.55
C LYS A 251 9.65 1.30 1.99
N LEU A 252 9.51 1.19 0.67
CA LEU A 252 9.48 -0.09 -0.04
C LEU A 252 10.88 -0.52 -0.46
N ASP A 253 11.22 -1.80 -0.25
CA ASP A 253 12.48 -2.43 -0.70
C ASP A 253 12.75 -2.25 -2.21
N LYS A 254 11.70 -2.32 -3.05
CA LYS A 254 11.76 -2.11 -4.51
C LYS A 254 12.21 -0.70 -4.91
N TYR A 255 12.15 0.25 -3.97
CA TYR A 255 12.67 1.61 -4.09
C TYR A 255 13.88 1.85 -3.16
N MET A 256 14.61 0.79 -2.80
CA MET A 256 15.78 0.82 -1.90
C MET A 256 15.47 1.44 -0.53
N TYR A 257 14.24 1.30 -0.04
CA TYR A 257 13.72 1.94 1.17
C TYR A 257 13.73 3.48 1.15
N ILE A 258 13.77 4.08 -0.03
CA ILE A 258 13.65 5.52 -0.26
C ILE A 258 12.22 5.83 -0.71
N LEU A 259 11.62 6.88 -0.14
CA LEU A 259 10.33 7.40 -0.59
C LEU A 259 10.51 8.03 -2.00
N PRO A 260 9.81 7.57 -3.06
CA PRO A 260 10.07 8.03 -4.43
C PRO A 260 9.91 9.54 -4.64
N TYR A 261 8.90 10.14 -4.01
CA TYR A 261 8.60 11.58 -4.00
C TYR A 261 7.63 11.89 -2.84
N SER A 262 7.47 13.17 -2.46
CA SER A 262 6.75 13.57 -1.24
C SER A 262 5.27 13.22 -1.24
N GLU A 263 4.66 13.14 -2.42
CA GLU A 263 3.23 12.91 -2.66
C GLU A 263 2.88 11.42 -2.76
N PHE A 264 3.88 10.54 -2.90
CA PHE A 264 3.65 9.10 -3.12
C PHE A 264 2.81 8.49 -1.99
N PHE A 265 1.68 7.88 -2.35
CA PHE A 265 0.68 7.35 -1.41
C PHE A 265 0.21 5.92 -1.74
N GLY A 266 0.90 5.25 -2.66
CA GLY A 266 0.63 3.87 -3.07
C GLY A 266 1.10 2.82 -2.06
N GLY A 267 0.97 1.55 -2.44
CA GLY A 267 1.38 0.41 -1.62
C GLY A 267 0.41 0.07 -0.51
N VAL A 268 0.59 0.70 0.66
CA VAL A 268 -0.31 0.53 1.81
C VAL A 268 -0.62 1.88 2.45
N SER A 269 -1.88 2.26 2.42
CA SER A 269 -2.41 3.50 2.98
C SER A 269 -3.67 3.26 3.79
N GLY A 270 -4.11 4.25 4.57
CA GLY A 270 -5.36 4.15 5.33
C GLY A 270 -5.99 5.50 5.62
N LEU A 271 -7.31 5.46 5.77
CA LEU A 271 -8.16 6.60 6.10
C LEU A 271 -9.23 6.16 7.11
N THR A 272 -9.68 7.06 7.97
CA THR A 272 -10.94 6.81 8.72
C THR A 272 -12.12 6.74 7.76
N VAL A 273 -13.20 6.07 8.17
CA VAL A 273 -14.43 6.00 7.37
C VAL A 273 -15.01 7.40 7.09
N GLU A 274 -14.90 8.33 8.04
CA GLU A 274 -15.29 9.73 7.85
C GLU A 274 -14.43 10.42 6.77
N GLN A 275 -13.10 10.32 6.86
CA GLN A 275 -12.19 10.94 5.89
C GLN A 275 -12.38 10.36 4.49
N PHE A 276 -12.58 9.04 4.37
CA PHE A 276 -12.80 8.38 3.08
C PHE A 276 -14.11 8.83 2.42
N ARG A 277 -15.19 8.93 3.19
CA ARG A 277 -16.46 9.52 2.73
C ARG A 277 -16.29 11.00 2.34
N LYS A 278 -15.58 11.79 3.16
CA LYS A 278 -15.32 13.23 2.92
C LYS A 278 -14.63 13.49 1.58
N ILE A 279 -13.72 12.61 1.15
CA ILE A 279 -13.00 12.76 -0.12
C ILE A 279 -13.72 12.16 -1.34
N ASN A 280 -14.93 11.61 -1.17
CA ASN A 280 -15.65 10.81 -2.18
C ASN A 280 -14.90 9.53 -2.60
N GLY A 281 -14.10 8.94 -1.69
CA GLY A 281 -13.26 7.77 -1.97
C GLY A 281 -12.21 7.98 -3.06
N PHE A 282 -11.77 6.85 -3.65
CA PHE A 282 -10.83 6.81 -4.77
C PHE A 282 -11.49 7.25 -6.10
N PRO A 283 -10.73 7.67 -7.12
CA PRO A 283 -11.25 7.83 -8.49
C PRO A 283 -11.54 6.48 -9.16
N ASN A 284 -12.67 6.33 -9.85
CA ASN A 284 -12.95 5.13 -10.65
C ASN A 284 -12.33 5.19 -12.06
N ALA A 285 -11.89 6.36 -12.53
CA ALA A 285 -11.41 6.54 -13.91
C ALA A 285 -10.00 5.97 -14.22
N PHE A 286 -9.25 5.45 -13.24
CA PHE A 286 -7.88 4.96 -13.44
C PHE A 286 -7.83 3.47 -13.82
N TRP A 287 -7.84 3.22 -15.13
CA TRP A 287 -7.70 1.88 -15.71
C TRP A 287 -6.22 1.56 -16.00
N GLY A 288 -5.71 0.47 -15.43
CA GLY A 288 -4.30 0.07 -15.50
C GLY A 288 -3.43 0.67 -14.39
N TRP A 289 -2.12 0.41 -14.44
CA TRP A 289 -1.20 0.61 -13.32
C TRP A 289 -0.69 2.05 -13.12
N GLY A 290 -1.21 2.79 -12.14
CA GLY A 290 -0.53 3.95 -11.52
C GLY A 290 -1.17 5.33 -11.77
N GLY A 291 -0.99 6.22 -10.81
CA GLY A 291 -1.51 7.59 -10.78
C GLY A 291 -2.83 7.74 -10.00
N GLU A 292 -3.46 6.63 -9.60
CA GLU A 292 -4.65 6.64 -8.77
C GLU A 292 -4.36 6.96 -7.29
N ASP A 293 -3.15 6.63 -6.85
CA ASP A 293 -2.59 6.96 -5.54
C ASP A 293 -2.16 8.43 -5.44
N ASP A 294 -1.61 8.99 -6.53
CA ASP A 294 -1.39 10.44 -6.69
C ASP A 294 -2.72 11.22 -6.63
N ASP A 295 -3.77 10.72 -7.28
CA ASP A 295 -5.11 11.32 -7.23
C ASP A 295 -5.70 11.23 -5.81
N LEU A 296 -5.51 10.11 -5.10
CA LEU A 296 -5.87 9.98 -3.68
C LEU A 296 -5.15 11.01 -2.80
N TRP A 297 -3.84 11.22 -2.99
CA TRP A 297 -3.08 12.23 -2.25
C TRP A 297 -3.66 13.63 -2.49
N ASN A 298 -3.93 13.98 -3.75
CA ASN A 298 -4.56 15.24 -4.14
C ASN A 298 -5.92 15.42 -3.48
N ARG A 299 -6.80 14.41 -3.55
CA ARG A 299 -8.13 14.40 -2.91
C ARG A 299 -8.08 14.62 -1.40
N VAL A 300 -7.12 14.00 -0.72
CA VAL A 300 -6.84 14.19 0.71
C VAL A 300 -6.42 15.63 1.00
N HIS A 301 -5.47 16.16 0.22
CA HIS A 301 -4.98 17.53 0.40
C HIS A 301 -6.08 18.58 0.13
N TYR A 302 -6.90 18.41 -0.92
CA TYR A 302 -8.02 19.31 -1.23
C TYR A 302 -9.10 19.31 -0.14
N ALA A 303 -9.27 18.21 0.59
CA ALA A 303 -10.15 18.13 1.76
C ALA A 303 -9.55 18.74 3.04
N GLY A 304 -8.37 19.39 2.96
CA GLY A 304 -7.69 20.01 4.09
C GLY A 304 -7.07 19.01 5.07
N LEU A 305 -6.77 17.80 4.62
CA LEU A 305 -6.17 16.73 5.41
C LEU A 305 -4.69 16.56 5.05
N ASN A 306 -3.86 16.21 6.03
CA ASN A 306 -2.44 15.95 5.85
C ASN A 306 -2.15 14.46 6.03
N VAL A 307 -1.38 13.88 5.10
CA VAL A 307 -0.93 12.48 5.21
C VAL A 307 0.23 12.37 6.19
N THR A 308 0.13 11.44 7.14
CA THR A 308 1.23 11.08 8.04
C THR A 308 1.98 9.85 7.55
N ARG A 309 3.23 9.68 7.97
CA ARG A 309 4.07 8.50 7.71
C ARG A 309 4.68 8.00 9.03
N PRO A 310 4.93 6.69 9.18
CA PRO A 310 5.69 6.15 10.31
C PRO A 310 7.17 6.56 10.25
N ASP A 311 7.76 6.82 11.42
CA ASP A 311 9.15 7.26 11.54
C ASP A 311 10.18 6.13 11.32
N GLY A 312 11.36 6.52 10.84
CA GLY A 312 12.54 5.65 10.80
C GLY A 312 12.29 4.33 10.06
N GLU A 313 12.56 3.23 10.74
CA GLU A 313 12.50 1.86 10.16
C GLU A 313 11.12 1.21 10.31
N ILE A 314 10.13 1.90 10.90
CA ILE A 314 8.80 1.35 11.12
C ILE A 314 8.00 1.27 9.81
N GLY A 315 8.24 2.20 8.87
CA GLY A 315 7.59 2.23 7.55
C GLY A 315 8.18 1.30 6.50
N LYS A 316 9.00 0.32 6.90
CA LYS A 316 9.69 -0.59 5.99
C LYS A 316 8.83 -1.80 5.60
N TYR A 317 8.87 -2.11 4.30
CA TYR A 317 8.11 -3.19 3.67
C TYR A 317 8.96 -3.88 2.62
N LYS A 318 8.81 -5.20 2.54
CA LYS A 318 9.27 -5.98 1.38
C LYS A 318 8.18 -6.13 0.33
N SER A 319 8.58 -6.23 -0.92
CA SER A 319 7.69 -6.40 -2.06
C SER A 319 7.86 -7.81 -2.63
N ILE A 320 6.78 -8.59 -2.70
CA ILE A 320 6.79 -9.91 -3.36
C ILE A 320 7.18 -9.69 -4.83
N PRO A 321 8.32 -10.21 -5.32
CA PRO A 321 8.81 -9.89 -6.65
C PRO A 321 7.87 -10.38 -7.75
N HIS A 322 7.50 -9.50 -8.67
CA HIS A 322 6.65 -9.88 -9.80
C HIS A 322 6.71 -8.90 -10.98
N HIS A 323 6.20 -9.34 -12.12
CA HIS A 323 6.03 -8.47 -13.29
C HIS A 323 4.62 -7.84 -13.31
N HIS A 324 4.57 -6.51 -13.43
CA HIS A 324 3.33 -5.82 -13.81
C HIS A 324 3.07 -6.03 -15.30
N ARG A 325 2.38 -7.12 -15.65
CA ARG A 325 1.87 -7.35 -17.02
C ARG A 325 0.62 -6.50 -17.23
N GLY A 326 0.80 -5.25 -17.65
CA GLY A 326 -0.31 -4.34 -17.97
C GLY A 326 0.15 -3.05 -18.65
N GLU A 327 -0.75 -2.43 -19.41
CA GLU A 327 -0.45 -1.21 -20.16
C GLU A 327 -0.23 0.00 -19.24
N VAL A 328 0.86 0.73 -19.48
CA VAL A 328 1.15 2.01 -18.82
C VAL A 328 0.54 3.13 -19.68
N GLN A 329 -0.74 3.44 -19.45
CA GLN A 329 -1.46 4.48 -20.21
C GLN A 329 -1.11 5.90 -19.77
N PHE A 330 0.13 6.33 -20.08
CA PHE A 330 0.73 7.57 -19.59
C PHE A 330 -0.07 8.86 -19.93
N LEU A 331 -0.48 9.03 -21.20
CA LEU A 331 -1.11 10.27 -21.68
C LEU A 331 -2.49 10.55 -21.03
N GLY A 332 -3.30 9.51 -20.81
CA GLY A 332 -4.60 9.65 -20.17
C GLY A 332 -4.49 10.13 -18.72
N ARG A 333 -3.57 9.54 -17.96
CA ARG A 333 -3.38 9.82 -16.52
C ARG A 333 -2.98 11.26 -16.24
N TYR A 334 -2.14 11.86 -17.07
CA TYR A 334 -1.78 13.26 -16.90
C TYR A 334 -3.02 14.18 -17.01
N LYS A 335 -3.98 13.86 -17.88
CA LYS A 335 -5.27 14.56 -17.95
C LYS A 335 -6.12 14.28 -16.71
N LEU A 336 -6.21 13.03 -16.25
CA LEU A 336 -6.97 12.67 -15.04
C LEU A 336 -6.47 13.41 -13.79
N LEU A 337 -5.14 13.41 -13.56
CA LEU A 337 -4.48 14.09 -12.45
C LEU A 337 -4.59 15.61 -12.54
N ARG A 338 -4.41 16.19 -13.73
CA ARG A 338 -4.54 17.64 -13.93
C ARG A 338 -5.93 18.17 -13.53
N TYR A 339 -6.97 17.37 -13.71
CA TYR A 339 -8.35 17.71 -13.32
C TYR A 339 -8.80 16.95 -12.06
N SER A 340 -7.87 16.54 -11.19
CA SER A 340 -8.19 15.76 -9.98
C SER A 340 -9.20 16.48 -9.08
N LYS A 341 -9.02 17.79 -8.88
CA LYS A 341 -9.87 18.62 -8.02
C LYS A 341 -11.29 18.74 -8.56
N GLU A 342 -11.40 18.98 -9.86
CA GLU A 342 -12.68 19.10 -10.56
C GLU A 342 -13.40 17.75 -10.62
N ARG A 343 -12.67 16.64 -10.84
CA ARG A 343 -13.27 15.30 -10.91
C ARG A 343 -13.64 14.73 -9.55
N GLN A 344 -13.04 15.17 -8.44
CA GLN A 344 -13.25 14.57 -7.11
C GLN A 344 -14.73 14.45 -6.68
N HIS A 345 -15.57 15.44 -7.03
CA HIS A 345 -17.00 15.43 -6.70
C HIS A 345 -17.88 14.71 -7.73
N LEU A 346 -17.32 14.29 -8.87
CA LEU A 346 -18.02 13.63 -9.98
C LEU A 346 -17.66 12.14 -10.13
N ASP A 347 -16.42 11.78 -9.77
CA ASP A 347 -15.81 10.46 -9.94
C ASP A 347 -15.39 9.91 -8.57
N GLY A 348 -16.08 8.88 -8.07
CA GLY A 348 -15.77 8.23 -6.80
C GLY A 348 -16.89 7.36 -6.25
N LEU A 349 -17.14 7.42 -4.93
CA LEU A 349 -18.18 6.62 -4.28
C LEU A 349 -19.59 6.94 -4.79
N ASN A 350 -19.84 8.20 -5.17
CA ASN A 350 -21.16 8.68 -5.58
C ASN A 350 -21.63 8.21 -6.95
N ASN A 351 -20.72 7.86 -7.87
CA ASN A 351 -21.06 7.42 -9.23
C ASN A 351 -20.73 5.93 -9.50
N LEU A 352 -20.30 5.18 -8.48
CA LEU A 352 -19.94 3.77 -8.62
C LEU A 352 -21.17 2.86 -8.62
N HIS A 353 -21.37 2.13 -9.72
CA HIS A 353 -22.33 1.04 -9.85
C HIS A 353 -21.58 -0.30 -10.00
N TYR A 354 -22.07 -1.38 -9.40
CA TYR A 354 -21.47 -2.71 -9.53
C TYR A 354 -22.44 -3.79 -9.04
N SER A 355 -22.14 -5.06 -9.35
CA SER A 355 -22.89 -6.23 -8.88
C SER A 355 -21.90 -7.28 -8.36
N PRO A 356 -21.78 -7.44 -7.02
CA PRO A 356 -20.78 -8.35 -6.44
C PRO A 356 -21.29 -9.78 -6.34
N HIS A 357 -20.40 -10.73 -6.60
CA HIS A 357 -20.53 -12.11 -6.14
C HIS A 357 -19.73 -12.28 -4.84
N ILE A 358 -20.41 -12.66 -3.76
CA ILE A 358 -19.81 -12.78 -2.42
C ILE A 358 -19.58 -14.25 -2.10
N SER A 359 -18.37 -14.60 -1.69
CA SER A 359 -18.06 -15.88 -1.05
C SER A 359 -17.22 -15.67 0.21
N LEU A 360 -17.30 -16.61 1.15
CA LEU A 360 -16.62 -16.52 2.45
C LEU A 360 -15.65 -17.69 2.58
N SER A 361 -14.38 -17.38 2.87
CA SER A 361 -13.37 -18.36 3.27
C SER A 361 -13.20 -18.36 4.80
N SER A 362 -12.28 -19.19 5.30
CA SER A 362 -11.90 -19.15 6.71
C SER A 362 -11.16 -17.85 7.09
N LEU A 363 -10.41 -17.24 6.16
CA LEU A 363 -9.50 -16.11 6.43
C LEU A 363 -9.88 -14.77 5.80
N TYR A 364 -10.87 -14.72 4.91
CA TYR A 364 -11.35 -13.48 4.30
C TYR A 364 -12.75 -13.61 3.70
N LYS A 365 -13.39 -12.47 3.45
CA LYS A 365 -14.55 -12.34 2.57
C LYS A 365 -14.06 -12.02 1.15
N ASN A 366 -14.37 -12.88 0.18
CA ASN A 366 -14.12 -12.59 -1.23
C ASN A 366 -15.29 -11.80 -1.82
N VAL A 367 -14.96 -10.77 -2.59
CA VAL A 367 -15.89 -9.90 -3.29
C VAL A 367 -15.47 -9.89 -4.76
N THR A 368 -15.99 -10.82 -5.54
CA THR A 368 -15.69 -10.89 -6.98
C THR A 368 -16.62 -9.93 -7.74
N VAL A 369 -16.05 -9.03 -8.54
CA VAL A 369 -16.77 -8.05 -9.36
C VAL A 369 -16.22 -7.98 -10.77
N GLU A 370 -17.13 -7.96 -11.77
CA GLU A 370 -16.77 -7.58 -13.13
C GLU A 370 -16.89 -6.06 -13.24
N LEU A 371 -15.78 -5.38 -13.59
CA LEU A 371 -15.71 -3.93 -13.69
C LEU A 371 -15.50 -3.48 -15.14
N SER A 372 -16.22 -2.44 -15.55
CA SER A 372 -16.01 -1.73 -16.83
C SER A 372 -16.13 -0.20 -16.64
N PRO A 373 -15.64 0.63 -17.59
CA PRO A 373 -15.72 2.10 -17.46
C PRO A 373 -17.15 2.66 -17.35
N GLU A 374 -18.12 1.99 -17.96
CA GLU A 374 -19.54 2.38 -17.99
C GLU A 374 -20.21 2.28 -16.61
N LEU A 375 -19.60 1.53 -15.68
CA LEU A 375 -20.04 1.39 -14.31
C LEU A 375 -19.67 2.57 -13.40
N ALA A 376 -18.92 3.55 -13.90
CA ALA A 376 -18.67 4.83 -13.24
C ALA A 376 -18.97 6.01 -14.19
N PRO A 377 -20.23 6.19 -14.62
CA PRO A 377 -20.59 7.25 -15.56
C PRO A 377 -20.36 8.61 -14.91
N ILE A 378 -19.81 9.55 -15.68
CA ILE A 378 -19.74 10.96 -15.33
C ILE A 378 -20.81 11.66 -16.17
N ILE A 379 -21.85 12.18 -15.49
CA ILE A 379 -23.04 12.74 -16.15
C ILE A 379 -22.72 14.10 -16.83
N ASP A 380 -21.76 14.85 -16.29
CA ASP A 380 -21.36 16.18 -16.77
C ASP A 380 -19.96 16.14 -17.41
N TYR A 381 -19.89 16.39 -18.73
CA TYR A 381 -18.63 16.60 -19.47
C TYR A 381 -18.80 17.61 -20.62
#